data_AF-A0AAI8FZ16-F1
#
_entry.id   AF-A0AAI8FZ16-F1
#
_cell.length_a   1.000
_cell.length_b   1.000
_cell.length_c   1.000
_cell.angle_alpha   90.00
_cell.angle_beta   90.00
_cell.angle_gamma   90.00
#
_symmetry.space_group_name_H-M   'P 1'
#
loop_
_entity.id
_entity.type
_entity.pdbx_description
1 polymer ?
#
loop_
_entity_poly.entity_id
_entity_poly.type
_entity_poly.pdbx_seq_one_letter_code
_entity_poly.pdbx_strand_id
1 'polypeptide(L)'
;MRLFLTFLFIPLFISSCSETSPDDFEEMQNDPQPQVVTYDGSIITIMQNSCVSCHQNAAPSGGLRLETYDQVRNSTENGTLIDRITRQPGDPLLMPQGTNGLPQSSIDLVLRWRDGGFIEN
;
A
#
# COMPACT_ATOMS: atom_id res chain seq x y z
N MET A 1 -62.43 -52.86 -23.98
CA MET A 1 -62.04 -52.01 -25.12
C MET A 1 -60.86 -51.17 -24.69
N ARG A 2 -59.69 -51.45 -25.28
CA ARG A 2 -58.53 -50.56 -25.52
C ARG A 2 -57.94 -49.83 -24.30
N LEU A 3 -56.82 -50.30 -23.73
CA LEU A 3 -55.44 -50.11 -24.25
C LEU A 3 -55.05 -48.62 -24.23
N PHE A 4 -54.15 -48.22 -23.32
CA PHE A 4 -52.85 -47.63 -23.70
C PHE A 4 -51.86 -47.61 -22.51
N LEU A 5 -50.82 -48.40 -22.72
CA LEU A 5 -49.53 -48.47 -22.04
C LEU A 5 -48.65 -47.35 -22.62
N THR A 6 -47.96 -46.54 -21.80
CA THR A 6 -46.60 -45.97 -22.01
C THR A 6 -46.28 -44.91 -20.93
N PHE A 7 -45.39 -45.20 -19.97
CA PHE A 7 -43.94 -44.92 -19.95
C PHE A 7 -43.56 -43.46 -19.65
N LEU A 8 -43.02 -43.19 -18.46
CA LEU A 8 -41.72 -42.52 -18.33
C LEU A 8 -41.11 -42.81 -16.95
N PHE A 9 -40.42 -43.95 -16.85
CA PHE A 9 -39.42 -44.18 -15.81
C PHE A 9 -38.32 -43.12 -16.04
N ILE A 10 -38.14 -42.18 -15.12
CA ILE A 10 -36.98 -41.27 -15.12
C ILE A 10 -35.88 -42.00 -14.34
N PRO A 11 -34.85 -42.58 -14.98
CA PRO A 11 -33.66 -42.97 -14.25
C PRO A 11 -32.94 -41.68 -13.85
N LEU A 12 -32.97 -41.37 -12.56
CA LEU A 12 -32.06 -40.43 -11.94
C LEU A 12 -30.65 -41.02 -12.09
N PHE A 13 -29.87 -40.43 -13.00
CA PHE A 13 -28.46 -40.74 -13.19
C PHE A 13 -27.70 -40.43 -11.90
N ILE A 14 -27.42 -41.48 -11.11
CA ILE A 14 -26.52 -41.40 -9.97
C ILE A 14 -25.08 -41.35 -10.47
N SER A 15 -24.53 -40.14 -10.38
CA SER A 15 -23.17 -39.77 -9.95
C SER A 15 -22.02 -40.71 -10.35
N SER A 16 -21.33 -40.35 -11.43
CA SER A 16 -19.93 -40.68 -11.62
C SER A 16 -19.14 -39.36 -11.58
N CYS A 17 -18.53 -39.06 -10.44
CA CYS A 17 -17.41 -38.13 -10.37
C CYS A 17 -16.16 -39.00 -10.22
N SER A 18 -15.32 -38.96 -11.25
CA SER A 18 -14.03 -39.63 -11.33
C SER A 18 -12.93 -38.64 -10.90
N GLU A 19 -11.94 -39.21 -10.22
CA GLU A 19 -10.63 -38.71 -9.79
C GLU A 19 -10.56 -37.43 -8.95
N THR A 20 -10.23 -37.61 -7.66
CA THR A 20 -9.45 -36.60 -6.95
C THR A 20 -8.03 -36.68 -7.52
N SER A 21 -7.63 -35.70 -8.31
CA SER A 21 -6.22 -35.51 -8.64
C SER A 21 -5.54 -34.90 -7.42
N PRO A 22 -4.59 -35.57 -6.76
CA PRO A 22 -3.78 -34.96 -5.72
C PRO A 22 -2.57 -34.33 -6.39
N ASP A 23 -2.76 -33.19 -7.05
CA ASP A 23 -1.69 -32.35 -7.59
C ASP A 23 -2.19 -30.91 -7.69
N ASP A 24 -2.50 -30.30 -6.55
CA ASP A 24 -2.59 -28.84 -6.40
C ASP A 24 -1.60 -28.40 -5.31
N PHE A 25 -0.35 -28.79 -5.50
CA PHE A 25 0.75 -27.92 -5.09
C PHE A 25 1.00 -27.01 -6.29
N GLU A 26 0.98 -25.69 -6.04
CA GLU A 26 1.24 -24.60 -7.00
C GLU A 26 0.01 -23.90 -7.61
N GLU A 27 -0.75 -23.16 -6.77
CA GLU A 27 -1.26 -21.85 -7.21
C GLU A 27 -1.32 -20.85 -6.05
N MET A 28 -0.16 -20.32 -5.69
CA MET A 28 -0.04 -19.10 -4.89
C MET A 28 1.10 -18.24 -5.44
N GLN A 29 0.91 -17.67 -6.64
CA GLN A 29 1.75 -16.58 -7.13
C GLN A 29 1.17 -15.96 -8.41
N ASN A 30 0.06 -15.22 -8.27
CA ASN A 30 -0.32 -14.20 -9.26
C ASN A 30 -1.17 -13.06 -8.65
N ASP A 31 -1.05 -12.82 -7.34
CA ASP A 31 -1.37 -11.51 -6.77
C ASP A 31 -0.02 -10.77 -6.62
N PRO A 32 0.17 -9.56 -7.17
CA PRO A 32 1.32 -8.74 -6.83
C PRO A 32 1.31 -8.54 -5.31
N GLN A 33 2.14 -9.29 -4.59
CA GLN A 33 2.32 -9.06 -3.16
C GLN A 33 2.58 -7.57 -2.98
N PRO A 34 1.84 -6.87 -2.09
CA PRO A 34 2.06 -5.45 -1.87
C PRO A 34 3.53 -5.26 -1.56
N GLN A 35 4.27 -4.59 -2.45
CA GLN A 35 5.69 -4.40 -2.26
C GLN A 35 5.89 -3.62 -0.96
N VAL A 36 6.51 -4.27 0.02
CA VAL A 36 6.78 -3.70 1.34
C VAL A 36 7.60 -2.44 1.15
N VAL A 37 7.10 -1.32 1.69
CA VAL A 37 7.84 -0.05 1.70
C VAL A 37 8.64 0.00 2.98
N THR A 38 9.94 0.24 2.86
CA THR A 38 10.84 0.40 4.00
C THR A 38 11.44 1.80 4.00
N TYR A 39 11.93 2.23 5.16
CA TYR A 39 12.54 3.55 5.28
C TYR A 39 13.79 3.65 4.39
N ASP A 40 14.70 2.69 4.53
CA ASP A 40 15.96 2.66 3.80
C ASP A 40 15.76 2.40 2.29
N GLY A 41 14.73 1.63 1.94
CA GLY A 41 14.45 1.28 0.55
C GLY A 41 13.69 2.36 -0.24
N SER A 42 13.05 3.33 0.42
CA SER A 42 12.18 4.28 -0.28
C SER A 42 12.07 5.65 0.37
N ILE A 43 11.81 5.70 1.68
CA ILE A 43 11.45 6.94 2.36
C ILE A 43 12.66 7.86 2.52
N ILE A 44 13.83 7.31 2.83
CA ILE A 44 15.06 8.10 3.02
C ILE A 44 15.39 8.94 1.78
N THR A 45 15.20 8.40 0.57
CA THR A 45 15.44 9.13 -0.68
C THR A 45 14.48 10.32 -0.84
N ILE A 46 13.20 10.15 -0.47
CA ILE A 46 12.22 11.26 -0.51
C ILE A 46 12.66 12.36 0.48
N MET A 47 13.03 11.97 1.71
CA MET A 47 13.45 12.93 2.74
C MET A 47 14.70 13.70 2.32
N GLN A 48 15.71 13.02 1.78
CA GLN A 48 16.95 13.64 1.32
C GLN A 48 16.72 14.62 0.16
N ASN A 49 15.88 14.25 -0.81
CA ASN A 49 15.67 15.05 -2.01
C ASN A 49 14.74 16.25 -1.79
N SER A 50 13.82 16.19 -0.82
CA SER A 50 12.72 17.16 -0.72
C SER A 50 12.53 17.79 0.66
N CYS A 51 13.19 17.31 1.71
CA CYS A 51 12.94 17.76 3.08
C CYS A 51 14.21 18.24 3.79
N VAL A 52 15.28 17.44 3.69
CA VAL A 52 16.47 17.60 4.54
C VAL A 52 17.20 18.92 4.30
N SER A 53 17.13 19.53 3.12
CA SER A 53 17.80 20.82 2.88
C SER A 53 17.42 21.92 3.90
N CYS A 54 16.15 21.93 4.33
CA CYS A 54 15.60 22.90 5.28
C CYS A 54 15.29 22.28 6.66
N HIS A 55 15.04 20.98 6.73
CA HIS A 55 14.63 20.28 7.95
C HIS A 55 15.79 19.48 8.58
N GLN A 56 16.94 20.14 8.74
CA GLN A 56 18.18 19.53 9.25
C GLN A 56 18.90 20.41 10.29
N ASN A 57 19.93 19.86 10.92
CA ASN A 57 20.83 20.55 11.84
C ASN A 57 20.14 21.13 13.10
N ALA A 58 20.84 22.05 13.79
CA ALA A 58 20.41 22.64 15.06
C ALA A 58 19.30 23.71 14.93
N ALA A 59 19.07 24.24 13.73
CA ALA A 59 18.07 25.28 13.47
C ALA A 59 17.21 24.93 12.23
N PRO A 60 16.44 23.83 12.29
CA PRO A 60 15.59 23.43 11.17
C PRO A 60 14.42 24.40 10.98
N SER A 61 13.97 24.57 9.74
CA SER A 61 12.76 25.31 9.43
C SER A 61 11.55 24.73 10.19
N GLY A 62 10.78 25.61 10.83
CA GLY A 62 9.61 25.19 11.62
C GLY A 62 9.93 24.33 12.85
N GLY A 63 11.20 24.23 13.27
CA GLY A 63 11.60 23.44 14.43
C GLY A 63 11.55 21.92 14.21
N LEU A 64 11.34 21.44 12.99
CA LEU A 64 11.17 20.03 12.67
C LEU A 64 12.40 19.47 11.95
N ARG A 65 13.04 18.45 12.53
CA ARG A 65 14.14 17.69 11.90
C ARG A 65 13.58 16.46 11.20
N LEU A 66 14.14 16.10 10.05
CA LEU A 66 13.74 14.95 9.23
C LEU A 66 14.96 14.19 8.66
N GLU A 67 16.06 14.15 9.42
CA GLU A 67 17.36 13.60 8.97
C GLU A 67 17.51 12.10 9.26
N THR A 68 16.77 11.59 10.23
CA THR A 68 16.91 10.21 10.75
C THR A 68 15.59 9.47 10.69
N TYR A 69 15.65 8.14 10.69
CA TYR A 69 14.46 7.28 10.76
C TYR A 69 13.53 7.69 11.89
N ASP A 70 14.03 7.83 13.12
CA ASP A 70 13.21 8.15 14.30
C ASP A 70 12.49 9.49 14.15
N GLN A 71 13.16 10.50 13.61
CA GLN A 71 12.57 11.82 13.38
C GLN A 71 11.46 11.77 12.32
N VAL A 72 11.71 11.08 11.22
CA VAL A 72 10.76 10.95 10.11
C VAL A 72 9.56 10.11 10.54
N ARG A 73 9.79 8.99 11.22
CA ARG A 73 8.75 8.15 11.83
C ARG A 73 7.91 8.96 12.79
N ASN A 74 8.53 9.62 13.76
CA ASN A 74 7.80 10.39 14.77
C ASN A 74 6.91 11.48 14.14
N SER A 75 7.42 12.20 13.14
CA SER A 75 6.64 13.22 12.43
C SER A 75 5.50 12.63 11.59
N THR A 76 5.72 11.44 11.00
CA THR A 76 4.69 10.74 10.22
C THR A 76 3.61 10.15 11.13
N GLU A 77 4.00 9.55 12.25
CA GLU A 77 3.13 8.97 13.27
C GLU A 77 2.28 10.04 13.97
N ASN A 78 2.87 11.19 14.30
CA ASN A 78 2.14 12.35 14.83
C ASN A 78 1.27 13.06 13.77
N GLY A 79 1.34 12.63 12.50
CA GLY A 79 0.58 13.20 11.39
C GLY A 79 1.08 14.55 10.88
N THR A 80 2.10 15.15 11.50
CA THR A 80 2.63 16.46 11.09
C THR A 80 3.28 16.42 9.73
N LEU A 81 3.97 15.33 9.37
CA LEU A 81 4.54 15.18 8.03
C LEU A 81 3.43 15.01 6.98
N ILE A 82 2.48 14.10 7.24
CA ILE A 82 1.37 13.80 6.33
C ILE A 82 0.55 15.05 6.04
N ASP A 83 0.16 15.78 7.08
CA ASP A 83 -0.64 17.00 6.97
C ASP A 83 -0.03 18.01 5.98
N ARG A 84 1.30 18.17 5.99
CA ARG A 84 2.02 19.15 5.17
C ARG A 84 2.17 18.72 3.72
N ILE A 85 2.43 17.43 3.48
CA ILE A 85 2.65 16.93 2.12
C ILE A 85 1.35 16.70 1.34
N THR A 86 0.20 16.60 2.03
CA THR A 86 -1.11 16.42 1.40
C THR A 86 -1.93 17.70 1.27
N ARG A 87 -1.37 18.87 1.61
CA ARG A 87 -2.07 20.16 1.41
C ARG A 87 -2.28 20.43 -0.08
N GLN A 88 -3.25 21.28 -0.38
CA GLN A 88 -3.54 21.67 -1.76
C GLN A 88 -2.44 22.61 -2.30
N PRO A 89 -2.12 22.55 -3.61
CA PRO A 89 -1.24 23.52 -4.25
C PRO A 89 -1.68 24.96 -3.96
N GLY A 90 -0.75 25.79 -3.52
CA GLY A 90 -1.00 27.19 -3.14
C GLY A 90 -1.34 27.40 -1.65
N ASP A 91 -1.52 26.34 -0.86
CA ASP A 91 -1.60 26.46 0.59
C ASP A 91 -0.23 26.92 1.15
N PRO A 92 -0.16 27.97 1.98
CA PRO A 92 1.11 28.48 2.52
C PRO A 92 1.85 27.47 3.43
N LEU A 93 1.15 26.43 3.89
CA LEU A 93 1.68 25.38 4.75
C LEU A 93 2.06 24.11 3.98
N LEU A 94 1.81 24.07 2.66
CA LEU A 94 2.25 22.97 1.79
C LEU A 94 3.78 22.84 1.81
N MET A 95 4.24 21.60 1.93
CA MET A 95 5.65 21.26 1.81
C MET A 95 5.89 20.33 0.61
N PRO A 96 7.00 20.50 -0.14
CA PRO A 96 8.06 21.49 0.07
C PRO A 96 7.64 22.93 -0.26
N GLN A 97 8.06 23.89 0.56
CA GLN A 97 7.67 25.29 0.40
C GLN A 97 8.17 25.88 -0.93
N GLY A 98 7.33 26.68 -1.58
CA GLY A 98 7.67 27.31 -2.87
C GLY A 98 7.58 26.34 -4.07
N THR A 99 7.03 25.14 -3.87
CA THR A 99 6.77 24.16 -4.93
C THR A 99 5.27 23.91 -5.07
N ASN A 100 4.87 23.08 -6.04
CA ASN A 100 3.50 22.57 -6.16
C ASN A 100 3.24 21.34 -5.27
N GLY A 101 4.14 21.02 -4.33
CA GLY A 101 4.06 19.84 -3.47
C GLY A 101 4.86 18.64 -4.01
N LEU A 102 4.85 17.55 -3.25
CA LEU A 102 5.45 16.28 -3.69
C LEU A 102 4.64 15.64 -4.82
N PRO A 103 5.27 14.86 -5.72
CA PRO A 103 4.54 13.99 -6.63
C PRO A 103 3.65 13.02 -5.85
N GLN A 104 2.46 12.73 -6.38
CA GLN A 104 1.50 11.84 -5.71
C GLN A 104 2.10 10.47 -5.38
N SER A 105 2.93 9.90 -6.26
CA SER A 105 3.62 8.63 -6.02
C SER A 105 4.55 8.65 -4.80
N SER A 106 5.15 9.79 -4.48
CA SER A 106 5.98 9.96 -3.28
C SER A 106 5.12 10.07 -2.03
N ILE A 107 3.98 10.76 -2.11
CA ILE A 107 2.99 10.82 -1.02
C ILE A 107 2.46 9.40 -0.73
N ASP A 108 2.12 8.65 -1.77
CA ASP A 108 1.62 7.27 -1.65
C ASP A 108 2.64 6.33 -1.02
N LEU A 109 3.94 6.51 -1.30
CA LEU A 109 5.02 5.77 -0.63
C LEU A 109 5.03 6.04 0.88
N VAL A 110 4.94 7.31 1.30
CA VAL A 110 4.92 7.68 2.71
C VAL A 110 3.66 7.13 3.42
N LEU A 111 2.49 7.21 2.77
CA LEU A 111 1.25 6.67 3.31
C LEU A 111 1.30 5.14 3.46
N ARG A 112 1.80 4.43 2.45
CA ARG A 112 1.98 2.97 2.54
C ARG A 112 3.01 2.56 3.59
N TRP A 113 4.08 3.33 3.76
CA TRP A 113 5.04 3.08 4.82
C TRP A 113 4.44 3.27 6.22
N ARG A 114 3.63 4.31 6.42
CA ARG A 114 2.84 4.51 7.65
C ARG A 114 1.91 3.32 7.90
N ASP A 115 1.13 2.93 6.90
CA ASP A 115 0.14 1.86 7.01
C ASP A 115 0.79 0.48 7.16
N GLY A 116 2.02 0.32 6.66
CA GLY A 116 2.87 -0.86 6.81
C GLY A 116 3.62 -0.95 8.14
N GLY A 117 3.40 -0.02 9.08
CA GLY A 117 3.98 -0.09 10.43
C GLY A 117 5.39 0.47 10.55
N PHE A 118 5.78 1.41 9.67
CA PHE A 118 7.06 2.13 9.74
C PHE A 118 8.31 1.22 9.67
N ILE A 119 8.28 0.21 8.80
CA ILE A 119 9.41 -0.73 8.65
C ILE A 119 10.67 0.03 8.26
N GLU A 120 11.76 -0.15 9.00
CA GLU A 120 13.03 0.53 8.72
C GLU A 120 13.78 -0.12 7.56
N ASN A 121 13.91 -1.45 7.61
CA ASN A 121 14.74 -2.28 6.71
C ASN A 121 13.92 -3.32 5.94
#